data_AF-A0A2A8D158-F1
#
_entry.id   AF-A0A2A8D158-F1
#
_cell.length_a   1.000
_cell.length_b   1.000
_cell.length_c   1.000
_cell.angle_alpha   90.00
_cell.angle_beta   90.00
_cell.angle_gamma   90.00
#
_symmetry.space_group_name_H-M   'P 1'
#
loop_
_entity.id
_entity.type
_entity.pdbx_description
1 polymer ?
#
loop_
_entity_poly.entity_id
_entity_poly.type
_entity_poly.pdbx_seq_one_letter_code
_entity_poly.pdbx_strand_id
1 'polypeptide(L)'
;LALAKGDYILFPDSDDYFTTLKGLEEIATLLDESHADVLFFDCIEVTEKEVQHNFDSNFRRENVFSRSANKGLENMIKANKLTRSAWTKVVNRDFLLQNCIKFPEVSQTEDTGFTADLIFYAKTLDWYEKKFYAYVKHDESITAKRLSTQVVKDSEKVISYAMARVKDMEDLKQKN
;
A
#
# COMPACT_ATOMS: atom_id res chain seq x y z
N LEU A 1 -0.84 -6.59 13.83
CA LEU A 1 0.64 -6.55 13.92
C LEU A 1 1.21 -7.35 15.11
N ALA A 2 0.71 -7.16 16.34
CA ALA A 2 1.29 -7.77 17.55
C ALA A 2 1.42 -9.31 17.54
N LEU A 3 0.59 -10.02 16.78
CA LEU A 3 0.62 -11.48 16.66
C LEU A 3 1.46 -12.00 15.48
N ALA A 4 1.82 -11.13 14.54
CA ALA A 4 2.51 -11.53 13.32
C ALA A 4 3.99 -11.81 13.60
N LYS A 5 4.51 -12.90 13.02
CA LYS A 5 5.88 -13.40 13.22
C LYS A 5 6.74 -13.44 11.95
N GLY A 6 6.15 -13.23 10.78
CA GLY A 6 6.90 -13.19 9.52
C GLY A 6 7.65 -11.86 9.37
N ASP A 7 8.73 -11.90 8.59
CA ASP A 7 9.57 -10.72 8.31
C ASP A 7 8.82 -9.67 7.48
N TYR A 8 7.84 -10.12 6.71
CA TYR A 8 6.98 -9.31 5.88
C TYR A 8 5.50 -9.56 6.17
N ILE A 9 4.69 -8.51 6.05
CA ILE A 9 3.26 -8.51 6.35
C ILE A 9 2.48 -8.12 5.09
N LEU A 10 1.44 -8.89 4.79
CA LEU A 10 0.40 -8.55 3.83
C LEU A 10 -0.94 -8.44 4.58
N PHE A 11 -1.79 -7.50 4.16
CA PHE A 11 -3.10 -7.24 4.75
C PHE A 11 -4.20 -7.57 3.73
N PRO A 12 -4.54 -8.86 3.51
CA PRO A 12 -5.61 -9.21 2.58
C PRO A 12 -6.99 -8.80 3.13
N ASP A 13 -7.86 -8.32 2.25
CA ASP A 13 -9.27 -8.09 2.54
C ASP A 13 -10.05 -9.41 2.60
N SER A 14 -11.14 -9.44 3.35
CA SER A 14 -11.87 -10.68 3.67
C SER A 14 -12.74 -11.23 2.53
N ASP A 15 -13.10 -10.38 1.58
CA ASP A 15 -13.91 -10.69 0.40
C ASP A 15 -13.08 -10.96 -0.86
N ASP A 16 -11.76 -10.86 -0.75
CA ASP A 16 -10.79 -11.10 -1.82
C ASP A 16 -10.15 -12.49 -1.74
N TYR A 17 -9.42 -12.86 -2.80
CA TYR A 17 -8.70 -14.14 -2.84
C TYR A 17 -7.43 -14.11 -3.68
N PHE A 18 -6.51 -15.02 -3.40
CA PHE A 18 -5.34 -15.24 -4.25
C PHE A 18 -5.70 -16.16 -5.41
N THR A 19 -5.41 -15.74 -6.65
CA THR A 19 -5.59 -16.58 -7.85
C THR A 19 -4.51 -17.65 -7.98
N THR A 20 -3.38 -17.47 -7.31
CA THR A 20 -2.28 -18.44 -7.25
C THR A 20 -1.41 -18.20 -6.02
N LEU A 21 -0.94 -19.28 -5.39
CA LEU A 21 0.03 -19.21 -4.29
C LEU A 21 1.44 -18.85 -4.76
N LYS A 22 1.75 -19.10 -6.03
CA LYS A 22 3.05 -18.81 -6.62
C LYS A 22 3.43 -17.32 -6.52
N GLY A 23 2.43 -16.43 -6.48
CA GLY A 23 2.67 -15.01 -6.31
C GLY A 23 3.36 -14.66 -4.98
N LEU A 24 2.98 -15.34 -3.89
CA LEU A 24 3.61 -15.13 -2.59
C LEU A 24 5.05 -15.66 -2.54
N GLU A 25 5.31 -16.81 -3.19
CA GLU A 25 6.66 -17.39 -3.30
C GLU A 25 7.60 -16.49 -4.11
N GLU A 26 7.12 -15.98 -5.26
CA GLU A 26 7.89 -15.06 -6.09
C GLU A 26 8.14 -13.73 -5.36
N ILE A 27 7.14 -13.18 -4.65
CA ILE A 27 7.32 -11.99 -3.81
C ILE A 27 8.36 -12.23 -2.72
N ALA A 28 8.31 -13.37 -2.02
CA ALA A 28 9.31 -13.70 -0.99
C ALA A 28 10.73 -13.69 -1.57
N THR A 29 10.91 -14.31 -2.74
CA THR A 29 12.21 -14.31 -3.44
C THR A 29 12.69 -12.90 -3.80
N LEU A 30 11.78 -12.03 -4.27
CA LEU A 30 12.13 -10.64 -4.59
C LEU A 30 12.52 -9.84 -3.34
N LEU A 31 11.87 -10.09 -2.21
CA LEU A 31 12.14 -9.43 -0.93
C LEU A 31 13.42 -9.92 -0.26
N ASP A 32 13.77 -11.20 -0.44
CA ASP A 32 15.07 -11.74 -0.04
C ASP A 32 16.23 -11.10 -0.83
N GLU A 33 15.98 -10.71 -2.09
CA GLU A 33 16.95 -9.98 -2.91
C GLU A 33 17.00 -8.48 -2.56
N SER A 34 15.84 -7.82 -2.48
CA SER A 34 15.78 -6.36 -2.39
C SER A 34 15.84 -5.82 -0.98
N HIS A 35 15.43 -6.63 0.01
CA HIS A 35 15.22 -6.22 1.40
C HIS A 35 14.37 -4.93 1.50
N ALA A 36 13.43 -4.73 0.57
CA ALA A 36 12.67 -3.50 0.50
C ALA A 36 11.80 -3.28 1.75
N ASP A 37 11.59 -2.02 2.13
CA ASP A 37 10.66 -1.64 3.20
C ASP A 37 9.21 -1.93 2.77
N VAL A 38 8.90 -1.66 1.49
CA VAL A 38 7.58 -1.86 0.91
C VAL A 38 7.70 -2.38 -0.52
N LEU A 39 7.06 -3.52 -0.79
CA LEU A 39 6.82 -4.02 -2.14
C LEU A 39 5.36 -3.75 -2.54
N PHE A 40 5.17 -3.19 -3.72
CA PHE A 40 3.86 -2.88 -4.30
C PHE A 40 3.52 -3.86 -5.43
N PHE A 41 2.23 -4.06 -5.69
CA PHE A 41 1.78 -4.89 -6.80
C PHE A 41 0.39 -4.47 -7.29
N ASP A 42 0.02 -4.94 -8.50
CA ASP A 42 -1.32 -4.80 -9.06
C ASP A 42 -2.23 -6.00 -8.72
N CYS A 43 -3.54 -5.79 -8.81
CA CYS A 43 -4.54 -6.86 -8.71
C CYS A 43 -5.17 -7.23 -10.06
N ILE A 44 -5.92 -8.32 -10.00
CA ILE A 44 -6.96 -8.71 -10.96
C ILE A 44 -8.28 -8.16 -10.43
N GLU A 45 -8.98 -7.36 -11.23
CA GLU A 45 -10.32 -6.94 -10.86
C GLU A 45 -11.34 -8.01 -11.23
N VAL A 46 -12.22 -8.33 -10.28
CA VAL A 46 -13.31 -9.29 -10.42
C VAL A 46 -14.61 -8.57 -10.15
N THR A 47 -15.55 -8.65 -11.09
CA THR A 47 -16.90 -8.12 -10.95
C THR A 47 -17.91 -9.24 -11.21
N GLU A 48 -19.19 -9.00 -10.95
CA GLU A 48 -20.25 -9.97 -11.29
C GLU A 48 -20.34 -10.28 -12.78
N LYS A 49 -19.84 -9.38 -13.64
CA LYS A 49 -20.00 -9.46 -15.11
C LYS A 49 -18.72 -9.93 -15.81
N GLU A 50 -17.56 -9.67 -15.22
CA GLU A 50 -16.28 -9.85 -15.88
C GLU A 50 -15.17 -10.13 -14.88
N VAL A 51 -14.25 -11.01 -15.27
CA VAL A 51 -12.96 -11.26 -14.62
C VAL A 51 -11.86 -10.77 -15.53
N GLN A 52 -10.97 -9.91 -15.03
CA GLN A 52 -9.79 -9.52 -15.80
C GLN A 52 -8.85 -10.72 -16.00
N HIS A 53 -8.57 -11.07 -17.25
CA HIS A 53 -7.67 -12.19 -17.58
C HIS A 53 -6.22 -11.77 -17.85
N ASN A 54 -5.89 -10.48 -17.71
CA ASN A 54 -4.50 -10.03 -17.79
C ASN A 54 -3.81 -10.20 -16.42
N PHE A 55 -2.87 -11.14 -16.35
CA PHE A 55 -2.09 -11.47 -15.17
C PHE A 55 -0.78 -10.70 -15.06
N ASP A 56 -0.39 -9.94 -16.09
CA ASP A 56 0.82 -9.12 -16.06
C ASP A 56 0.46 -7.66 -15.78
N SER A 57 1.26 -7.03 -14.92
CA SER A 57 1.26 -5.58 -14.78
C SER A 57 1.86 -4.95 -16.03
N ASN A 58 1.28 -3.83 -16.46
CA ASN A 58 1.89 -2.97 -17.46
C ASN A 58 2.98 -2.04 -16.88
N PHE A 59 3.36 -2.23 -15.61
CA PHE A 59 4.41 -1.49 -14.93
C PHE A 59 5.54 -2.43 -14.50
N ARG A 60 6.77 -2.01 -14.77
CA ARG A 60 7.97 -2.84 -14.60
C ARG A 60 8.71 -2.55 -13.30
N ARG A 61 9.26 -3.58 -12.69
CA ARG A 61 10.04 -3.57 -11.45
C ARG A 61 11.19 -2.58 -11.51
N GLU A 62 11.89 -2.49 -12.63
CA GLU A 62 13.00 -1.55 -12.87
C GLU A 62 12.64 -0.06 -12.74
N ASN A 63 11.35 0.28 -12.77
CA ASN A 63 10.87 1.63 -12.50
C ASN A 63 10.94 1.98 -11.01
N VAL A 64 11.06 0.98 -10.13
CA VAL A 64 11.04 1.13 -8.67
C VAL A 64 12.31 0.56 -8.05
N PHE A 65 12.60 -0.71 -8.32
CA PHE A 65 13.78 -1.40 -7.81
C PHE A 65 15.07 -0.74 -8.29
N SER A 66 16.09 -0.69 -7.43
CA SER A 66 17.37 -0.01 -7.69
C SER A 66 17.24 1.49 -8.02
N ARG A 67 16.12 2.12 -7.64
CA ARG A 67 15.93 3.58 -7.67
C ARG A 67 15.87 4.11 -6.23
N SER A 68 16.01 5.42 -6.07
CA SER A 68 15.65 6.05 -4.80
C SER A 68 14.13 5.92 -4.55
N ALA A 69 13.70 5.82 -3.30
CA ALA A 69 12.28 5.75 -2.95
C ALA A 69 11.47 6.87 -3.61
N ASN A 70 11.96 8.11 -3.57
CA ASN A 70 11.30 9.25 -4.22
C ASN A 70 11.11 9.03 -5.73
N LYS A 71 12.11 8.48 -6.42
CA LYS A 71 12.02 8.25 -7.86
C LYS A 71 11.07 7.10 -8.20
N GLY A 72 11.13 6.01 -7.43
CA GLY A 72 10.20 4.89 -7.57
C GLY A 72 8.75 5.34 -7.36
N LEU A 73 8.51 6.15 -6.32
CA LEU A 73 7.22 6.75 -6.02
C LEU A 73 6.72 7.67 -7.14
N GLU A 74 7.58 8.56 -7.65
CA GLU A 74 7.24 9.44 -8.79
C GLU A 74 6.83 8.62 -10.01
N ASN A 75 7.55 7.54 -10.32
CA ASN A 75 7.25 6.66 -11.44
C ASN A 75 5.91 5.94 -11.25
N MET A 76 5.63 5.44 -10.04
CA MET A 76 4.33 4.83 -9.71
C MET A 76 3.17 5.82 -9.84
N ILE A 77 3.34 7.06 -9.37
CA ILE A 77 2.31 8.11 -9.49
C ILE A 77 2.05 8.42 -10.97
N LYS A 78 3.10 8.64 -11.77
CA LYS A 78 2.97 8.92 -13.21
C LYS A 78 2.30 7.80 -13.99
N ALA A 79 2.51 6.55 -13.57
CA ALA A 79 1.90 5.37 -14.16
C ALA A 79 0.53 5.02 -13.58
N ASN A 80 -0.01 5.82 -12.65
CA ASN A 80 -1.26 5.55 -11.93
C ASN A 80 -1.27 4.19 -11.21
N LYS A 81 -0.15 3.84 -10.56
CA LYS A 81 0.09 2.58 -9.84
C LYS A 81 0.10 2.69 -8.32
N LEU A 82 0.17 3.90 -7.78
CA LEU A 82 0.08 4.10 -6.35
C LEU A 82 -1.39 4.06 -5.91
N THR A 83 -1.79 3.00 -5.22
CA THR A 83 -3.12 2.85 -4.63
C THR A 83 -3.12 3.18 -3.14
N ARG A 84 -4.29 3.57 -2.62
CA ARG A 84 -4.49 3.78 -1.18
C ARG A 84 -4.61 2.46 -0.40
N SER A 85 -5.10 1.40 -1.04
CA SER A 85 -5.44 0.15 -0.37
C SER A 85 -4.25 -0.52 0.30
N ALA A 86 -4.42 -1.02 1.52
CA ALA A 86 -3.34 -1.71 2.23
C ALA A 86 -2.99 -3.06 1.60
N TRP A 87 -3.97 -3.76 1.02
CA TRP A 87 -3.80 -5.09 0.42
C TRP A 87 -2.91 -5.13 -0.83
N THR A 88 -2.59 -4.01 -1.47
CA THR A 88 -1.66 -3.97 -2.62
C THR A 88 -0.19 -3.89 -2.19
N LYS A 89 0.11 -4.10 -0.90
CA LYS A 89 1.43 -3.83 -0.32
C LYS A 89 1.88 -4.98 0.56
N VAL A 90 3.11 -5.42 0.35
CA VAL A 90 3.83 -6.30 1.28
C VAL A 90 4.88 -5.47 2.00
N VAL A 91 4.80 -5.42 3.32
CA VAL A 91 5.52 -4.44 4.14
C VAL A 91 6.46 -5.14 5.09
N ASN A 92 7.71 -4.68 5.17
CA ASN A 92 8.68 -5.16 6.15
C ASN A 92 8.17 -4.89 7.57
N ARG A 93 8.12 -5.93 8.40
CA ARG A 93 7.56 -5.88 9.75
C ARG A 93 8.38 -4.99 10.67
N ASP A 94 9.71 -5.06 10.59
CA ASP A 94 10.59 -4.27 11.44
C ASP A 94 10.53 -2.79 11.06
N PHE A 95 10.42 -2.47 9.77
CA PHE A 95 10.13 -1.13 9.28
C PHE A 95 8.84 -0.55 9.88
N LEU A 96 7.74 -1.31 9.90
CA LEU A 96 6.48 -0.89 10.54
C LEU A 96 6.66 -0.59 12.04
N LEU A 97 7.35 -1.48 12.75
CA LEU A 97 7.53 -1.36 14.20
C LEU A 97 8.45 -0.20 14.58
N GLN A 98 9.58 -0.05 13.88
CA GLN A 98 10.56 1.00 14.14
C GLN A 98 9.98 2.40 13.93
N ASN A 99 9.13 2.56 12.90
CA ASN A 99 8.49 3.84 12.59
C ASN A 99 7.10 4.02 13.25
N CYS A 100 6.69 3.05 14.08
CA CYS A 100 5.39 3.04 14.74
C CYS A 100 4.19 3.21 13.78
N ILE A 101 4.29 2.67 12.58
CA ILE A 101 3.26 2.79 11.54
C ILE A 101 2.09 1.86 11.88
N LYS A 102 0.89 2.44 11.96
CA LYS A 102 -0.35 1.74 12.30
C LYS A 102 -1.49 2.30 11.46
N PHE A 103 -2.55 1.52 11.31
CA PHE A 103 -3.81 2.06 10.81
C PHE A 103 -4.31 3.12 11.80
N PRO A 104 -4.71 4.31 11.32
CA PRO A 104 -5.32 5.31 12.17
C PRO A 104 -6.69 4.82 12.67
N GLU A 105 -7.08 5.20 13.89
CA GLU A 105 -8.37 4.84 14.49
C GLU A 105 -9.51 5.71 13.94
N VAL A 106 -9.85 5.49 12.67
CA VAL A 106 -10.95 6.15 11.95
C VAL A 106 -11.85 5.13 11.28
N SER A 107 -13.10 5.51 10.98
CA SER A 107 -14.10 4.58 10.45
C SER A 107 -13.98 4.35 8.94
N GLN A 108 -13.34 5.29 8.24
CA GLN A 108 -13.06 5.24 6.81
C GLN A 108 -11.74 5.95 6.53
N THR A 109 -11.13 5.68 5.38
CA THR A 109 -9.90 6.30 4.87
C THR A 109 -8.63 5.94 5.66
N GLU A 110 -8.71 5.00 6.58
CA GLU A 110 -7.59 4.47 7.36
C GLU A 110 -6.45 3.98 6.47
N ASP A 111 -6.77 3.31 5.38
CA ASP A 111 -5.84 2.87 4.33
C ASP A 111 -5.04 4.02 3.72
N THR A 112 -5.66 5.20 3.60
CA THR A 112 -4.98 6.40 3.08
C THR A 112 -3.92 6.86 4.06
N GLY A 113 -4.26 6.94 5.35
CA GLY A 113 -3.31 7.33 6.40
C GLY A 113 -2.17 6.32 6.54
N PHE A 114 -2.50 5.03 6.54
CA PHE A 114 -1.51 3.95 6.57
C PHE A 114 -0.56 4.03 5.37
N THR A 115 -1.11 4.11 4.14
CA THR A 115 -0.29 4.23 2.93
C THR A 115 0.55 5.51 2.91
N ALA A 116 0.03 6.63 3.41
CA ALA A 116 0.77 7.88 3.52
C ALA A 116 1.99 7.71 4.45
N ASP A 117 1.83 7.07 5.60
CA ASP A 117 2.94 6.80 6.51
C ASP A 117 3.97 5.84 5.87
N LEU A 118 3.52 4.80 5.14
CA LEU A 118 4.42 3.89 4.42
C LEU A 118 5.30 4.65 3.42
N ILE A 119 4.71 5.42 2.51
CA ILE A 119 5.48 6.14 1.48
C ILE A 119 6.33 7.26 2.07
N PHE A 120 5.92 7.79 3.23
CA PHE A 120 6.64 8.85 3.91
C PHE A 120 7.95 8.35 4.55
N TYR A 121 7.89 7.20 5.22
CA TYR A 121 9.03 6.66 5.97
C TYR A 121 9.92 5.70 5.15
N ALA A 122 9.38 5.06 4.11
CA ALA A 122 10.10 4.05 3.35
C ALA A 122 11.33 4.63 2.63
N LYS A 123 12.45 3.92 2.72
CA LYS A 123 13.73 4.26 2.06
C LYS A 123 13.99 3.38 0.85
N THR A 124 13.43 2.17 0.85
CA THR A 124 13.59 1.17 -0.20
C THR A 124 12.22 0.66 -0.64
N LEU A 125 11.99 0.64 -1.95
CA LEU A 125 10.74 0.21 -2.54
C LEU A 125 11.02 -0.89 -3.57
N ASP A 126 10.08 -1.81 -3.75
CA ASP A 126 10.10 -2.82 -4.81
C ASP A 126 8.72 -2.93 -5.48
N TRP A 127 8.67 -3.61 -6.62
CA TRP A 127 7.45 -3.81 -7.39
C TRP A 127 7.39 -5.23 -7.96
N TYR A 128 6.26 -5.90 -7.75
CA TYR A 128 5.98 -7.21 -8.34
C TYR A 128 5.16 -7.06 -9.61
N GLU A 129 5.71 -7.57 -10.71
CA GLU A 129 5.18 -7.32 -12.07
C GLU A 129 3.99 -8.19 -12.45
N LYS A 130 3.58 -9.15 -11.62
CA LYS A 130 2.43 -10.00 -11.92
C LYS A 130 1.29 -9.74 -10.95
N LYS A 131 0.11 -10.18 -11.34
CA LYS A 131 -1.11 -10.08 -10.56
C LYS A 131 -1.49 -11.47 -10.08
N PHE A 132 -1.61 -11.60 -8.78
CA PHE A 132 -1.98 -12.85 -8.11
C PHE A 132 -3.13 -12.65 -7.12
N TYR A 133 -3.51 -11.40 -6.86
CA TYR A 133 -4.53 -11.01 -5.92
C TYR A 133 -5.78 -10.59 -6.69
N ALA A 134 -6.89 -11.28 -6.49
CA ALA A 134 -8.19 -10.95 -7.07
C ALA A 134 -8.96 -10.05 -6.13
N TYR A 135 -9.17 -8.81 -6.57
CA TYR A 135 -9.98 -7.82 -5.89
C TYR A 135 -11.44 -7.93 -6.36
N VAL A 136 -12.34 -8.35 -5.46
CA VAL A 136 -13.76 -8.57 -5.73
C VAL A 136 -14.53 -7.27 -5.53
N LYS A 137 -14.99 -6.68 -6.62
CA LYS A 137 -15.81 -5.46 -6.60
C LYS A 137 -17.28 -5.81 -6.48
N HIS A 138 -17.87 -5.40 -5.36
CA HIS A 138 -19.31 -5.43 -5.13
C HIS A 138 -19.96 -4.08 -5.49
N ASP A 139 -21.09 -4.11 -6.20
CA ASP A 139 -21.82 -2.89 -6.61
C ASP A 139 -22.31 -2.06 -5.40
N GLU A 140 -22.46 -2.67 -4.23
CA GLU A 140 -22.86 -2.00 -2.99
C GLU A 140 -21.71 -1.44 -2.15
N SER A 141 -20.47 -1.42 -2.68
CA SER A 141 -19.30 -1.01 -1.91
C SER A 141 -19.48 0.38 -1.28
N ILE A 142 -18.88 0.54 -0.09
CA ILE A 142 -18.97 1.78 0.68
C ILE A 142 -18.36 2.96 -0.11
N THR A 143 -17.35 2.70 -0.93
CA THR A 143 -16.69 3.68 -1.80
C THR A 143 -17.57 4.17 -2.97
N ALA A 144 -18.64 3.44 -3.33
CA ALA A 144 -19.60 3.85 -4.35
C ALA A 144 -20.73 4.77 -3.81
N LYS A 145 -20.83 4.94 -2.49
CA LYS A 145 -21.88 5.73 -1.84
C LYS A 145 -21.51 7.21 -1.76
N ARG A 146 -22.52 8.10 -1.75
CA ARG A 146 -22.33 9.55 -1.57
C ARG A 146 -21.48 9.83 -0.31
N LEU A 147 -20.52 10.75 -0.44
CA LEU A 147 -19.70 11.25 0.66
C LEU A 147 -20.60 11.74 1.81
N SER A 148 -20.58 11.03 2.94
CA SER A 148 -21.28 11.46 4.15
C SER A 148 -20.43 12.47 4.92
N THR A 149 -21.07 13.27 5.78
CA THR A 149 -20.35 14.21 6.67
C THR A 149 -19.31 13.50 7.55
N GLN A 150 -19.53 12.23 7.90
CA GLN A 150 -18.55 11.46 8.68
C GLN A 150 -17.29 11.16 7.86
N VAL A 151 -17.43 10.81 6.57
CA VAL A 151 -16.28 10.56 5.68
C VAL A 151 -15.44 11.82 5.52
N VAL A 152 -16.08 12.99 5.43
CA VAL A 152 -15.41 14.28 5.35
C VAL A 152 -14.61 14.57 6.63
N LYS A 153 -15.23 14.36 7.81
CA LYS A 153 -14.54 14.53 9.11
C LYS A 153 -13.37 13.56 9.29
N ASP A 154 -13.51 12.31 8.86
CA ASP A 154 -12.43 11.33 8.95
C ASP A 154 -11.28 11.70 8.00
N SER A 155 -11.60 12.15 6.79
CA SER A 155 -10.60 12.68 5.84
C SER A 155 -9.87 13.90 6.42
N GLU A 156 -10.59 14.82 7.07
CA GLU A 156 -10.00 15.99 7.74
C GLU A 156 -9.04 15.58 8.86
N LYS A 157 -9.38 14.57 9.67
CA LYS A 157 -8.48 14.04 10.71
C LYS A 157 -7.21 13.44 10.11
N VAL A 158 -7.33 12.63 9.07
CA VAL A 158 -6.18 12.01 8.39
C VAL A 158 -5.26 13.09 7.81
N ILE A 159 -5.83 14.11 7.15
CA ILE A 159 -5.07 15.24 6.60
C ILE A 159 -4.40 16.04 7.72
N SER A 160 -5.13 16.36 8.79
CA SER A 160 -4.60 17.13 9.92
C SER A 160 -3.45 16.40 10.62
N TYR A 161 -3.58 15.09 10.78
CA TYR A 161 -2.52 14.23 11.31
C TYR A 161 -1.28 14.25 10.42
N ALA A 162 -1.46 14.07 9.11
CA ALA A 162 -0.37 14.12 8.14
C ALA A 162 0.33 15.49 8.15
N MET A 163 -0.43 16.59 8.21
CA MET A 163 0.12 17.96 8.28
C MET A 163 0.92 18.21 9.56
N ALA A 164 0.44 17.73 10.72
CA ALA A 164 1.15 17.87 11.98
C ALA A 164 2.53 17.20 11.92
N ARG A 165 2.60 15.98 11.36
CA ARG A 165 3.87 15.26 11.21
C ARG A 165 4.87 15.97 10.30
N VAL A 166 4.39 16.59 9.21
CA VAL A 166 5.25 17.38 8.31
C VAL A 166 5.89 18.54 9.08
N LYS A 167 5.08 19.27 9.86
CA LYS A 167 5.55 20.41 10.65
C LYS A 167 6.58 20.00 11.72
N ASP A 168 6.29 18.94 12.48
CA ASP A 168 7.21 18.44 13.51
C ASP A 168 8.59 18.08 12.94
N MET A 169 8.67 17.62 11.68
CA MET A 169 9.95 17.35 11.03
C MET A 169 10.66 18.57 10.47
N GLU A 170 9.94 19.57 9.97
CA GLU A 170 10.55 20.85 9.58
C GLU A 170 11.25 21.48 10.79
N ASP A 171 10.59 21.41 11.95
CA ASP A 171 11.15 21.88 13.22
C ASP A 171 12.37 21.05 13.68
N LEU A 172 12.39 19.73 13.43
CA LEU A 172 13.55 18.87 13.71
C LEU A 172 14.73 19.12 12.74
N LYS A 173 14.46 19.42 11.47
CA LYS A 173 15.49 19.74 10.46
C LYS A 173 16.12 21.11 10.69
N GLN A 174 15.41 22.07 11.29
CA GLN A 174 15.95 23.38 11.62
C GLN A 174 16.81 23.39 12.90
N LYS A 175 16.75 22.31 13.70
CA LYS A 175 17.52 22.16 14.96
C LYS A 175 18.83 21.40 14.80
N ASN A 176 19.09 20.81 13.65
CA ASN A 176 20.33 20.10 13.29
C ASN A 176 21.09 20.87 12.21
#